data_AF-A0A929K9N4-F1
#
_entry.id   AF-A0A929K9N4-F1
#
_cell.length_a   1.000
_cell.length_b   1.000
_cell.length_c   1.000
_cell.angle_alpha   90.00
_cell.angle_beta   90.00
_cell.angle_gamma   90.00
#
_symmetry.space_group_name_H-M   'P 1'
#
loop_
_entity.id
_entity.type
_entity.pdbx_description
1 polymer ?
#
loop_
_entity_poly.entity_id
_entity_poly.type
_entity_poly.pdbx_seq_one_letter_code
_entity_poly.pdbx_strand_id
1 'polypeptide(L)'
;DASPDTLLLEDDKDLKIFREINSRYTIKEFFMVAFTPYEDLFSEGSLEILKELREELKSLERVDSVATLLDIPLLGAPGVELSKMTEETVKSLEDPGVDIQEAKKEILESPIYNELILSNDGQTTALVVYMKHDPYFSELAEKRTQLLAKKRAETLSENEQSQ
;
A
#
# COMPACT_ATOMS: atom_id res chain seq x y z
N ASP A 1 6.31 17.92 -21.83
CA ASP A 1 5.85 17.00 -20.78
C ASP A 1 6.53 15.67 -21.00
N ALA A 2 7.48 15.30 -20.15
CA ALA A 2 8.27 14.08 -20.32
C ALA A 2 7.67 13.01 -19.42
N SER A 3 6.98 12.04 -20.03
CA SER A 3 6.47 10.88 -19.29
C SER A 3 7.64 10.02 -18.80
N PRO A 4 7.58 9.41 -17.60
CA PRO A 4 8.55 8.41 -17.16
C PRO A 4 8.78 7.29 -18.18
N ASP A 5 7.78 7.01 -19.02
CA ASP A 5 7.88 6.04 -20.13
C ASP A 5 9.01 6.37 -21.11
N THR A 6 9.39 7.65 -21.24
CA THR A 6 10.50 8.06 -22.13
C THR A 6 11.88 7.69 -21.59
N LEU A 7 11.98 7.34 -20.31
CA LEU A 7 13.22 6.89 -19.66
C LEU A 7 13.39 5.37 -19.68
N LEU A 8 12.33 4.63 -20.03
CA LEU A 8 12.38 3.18 -20.10
C LEU A 8 12.78 2.76 -21.51
N LEU A 9 13.83 1.94 -21.61
CA LEU A 9 14.11 1.21 -22.84
C LEU A 9 12.97 0.21 -23.05
N GLU A 10 12.13 0.48 -24.04
CA GLU A 10 10.89 -0.29 -24.22
C GLU A 10 11.11 -1.75 -24.68
N ASP A 11 12.36 -2.15 -24.95
CA ASP A 11 12.83 -3.53 -25.26
C ASP A 11 13.64 -4.16 -24.11
N ASP A 12 13.60 -3.54 -22.93
CA ASP A 12 14.28 -4.06 -21.76
C ASP A 12 13.61 -5.37 -21.27
N LYS A 13 14.42 -6.43 -21.14
CA LYS A 13 13.97 -7.72 -20.62
C LYS A 13 13.43 -7.57 -19.20
N ASP A 14 13.98 -6.66 -18.41
CA ASP A 14 13.57 -6.39 -17.04
C ASP A 14 12.19 -5.74 -17.01
N LEU A 15 11.87 -4.85 -17.97
CA LEU A 15 10.53 -4.28 -18.12
C LEU A 15 9.48 -5.35 -18.45
N LYS A 16 9.85 -6.34 -19.28
CA LYS A 16 8.95 -7.46 -19.59
C LYS A 16 8.70 -8.33 -18.37
N ILE A 17 9.76 -8.68 -17.62
CA ILE A 17 9.65 -9.46 -16.38
C ILE A 17 8.80 -8.70 -15.34
N PHE A 18 9.05 -7.41 -15.16
CA PHE A 18 8.26 -6.56 -14.27
C PHE A 18 6.77 -6.58 -14.60
N ARG A 19 6.41 -6.46 -15.88
CA ARG A 19 5.02 -6.54 -16.35
C ARG A 19 4.39 -7.91 -16.10
N GLU A 20 5.11 -9.00 -16.34
CA GLU A 20 4.62 -10.37 -16.06
C GLU A 20 4.39 -10.60 -14.56
N ILE A 21 5.29 -10.10 -13.71
CA ILE A 21 5.15 -10.15 -12.24
C ILE A 21 3.93 -9.34 -11.81
N ASN A 22 3.79 -8.09 -12.28
CA ASN A 22 2.65 -7.25 -11.92
C ASN A 22 1.31 -7.84 -12.37
N SER A 23 1.26 -8.42 -13.56
CA SER A 23 0.06 -9.10 -14.07
C SER A 23 -0.31 -10.31 -13.21
N ARG A 24 0.67 -11.10 -12.74
CA ARG A 24 0.42 -12.30 -11.92
C ARG A 24 0.02 -11.97 -10.48
N TYR A 25 0.65 -10.98 -9.87
CA TYR A 25 0.47 -10.68 -8.45
C TYR A 25 -0.46 -9.50 -8.18
N THR A 26 -0.97 -8.82 -9.21
CA THR A 26 -1.88 -7.66 -9.13
C THR A 26 -1.43 -6.69 -8.05
N ILE A 27 -0.30 -6.03 -8.28
CA ILE A 27 0.18 -5.00 -7.36
C ILE A 27 -0.83 -3.87 -7.36
N LYS A 28 -1.51 -3.67 -6.22
CA LYS A 28 -2.40 -2.52 -6.04
C LYS A 28 -1.57 -1.25 -6.08
N GLU A 29 -2.05 -0.26 -6.82
CA GLU A 29 -1.47 1.08 -6.75
C GLU A 29 -1.68 1.65 -5.34
N PHE A 30 -0.64 2.24 -4.77
CA PHE A 30 -0.71 2.86 -3.46
C PHE A 30 0.22 4.06 -3.37
N PHE A 31 -0.04 4.92 -2.39
CA PHE A 31 0.91 5.92 -1.94
C PHE A 31 0.97 5.92 -0.41
N MET A 32 2.04 6.49 0.13
CA MET A 32 2.25 6.56 1.58
C MET A 32 2.15 8.01 2.05
N VAL A 33 1.50 8.20 3.20
CA VAL A 33 1.46 9.47 3.93
C VAL A 33 2.21 9.27 5.24
N ALA A 34 3.25 10.06 5.47
CA ALA A 34 3.95 10.08 6.76
C ALA A 34 3.18 11.00 7.72
N PHE A 35 2.83 10.47 8.89
CA PHE A 35 2.14 11.18 9.95
C PHE A 35 3.01 11.27 11.19
N THR A 36 3.35 12.50 11.59
CA THR A 36 4.09 12.81 12.81
C THR A 36 3.24 13.79 13.64
N PRO A 37 2.64 13.35 14.75
CA PRO A 37 1.88 14.25 15.62
C PRO A 37 2.79 15.19 16.40
N TYR A 38 2.22 16.26 16.95
CA TYR A 38 2.94 17.19 17.83
C TYR A 38 3.17 16.63 19.24
N GLU A 39 2.39 15.63 19.63
CA GLU A 39 2.50 14.91 20.89
C GLU A 39 2.93 13.45 20.66
N ASP A 40 2.94 12.63 21.70
CA ASP A 40 3.30 11.21 21.57
C ASP A 40 2.38 10.49 20.57
N LEU A 41 2.94 9.70 19.66
CA LEU A 41 2.20 9.00 18.61
C LEU A 41 1.12 8.05 19.15
N PHE A 42 1.33 7.49 20.35
CA PHE A 42 0.42 6.55 21.00
C PHE A 42 -0.48 7.23 22.05
N SER A 43 -0.49 8.56 22.12
CA SER A 43 -1.46 9.27 22.94
C SER A 43 -2.87 9.17 22.34
N GLU A 44 -3.88 9.27 23.18
CA GLU A 44 -5.29 9.23 22.75
C GLU A 44 -5.59 10.29 21.67
N GLY A 45 -5.07 11.52 21.82
CA GLY A 45 -5.25 12.59 20.85
C GLY A 45 -4.62 12.30 19.49
N SER A 46 -3.37 11.86 19.46
CA SER A 46 -2.68 11.44 18.22
C SER A 46 -3.40 10.30 17.51
N LEU A 47 -3.86 9.29 18.25
CA LEU A 47 -4.54 8.13 17.68
C LEU A 47 -5.91 8.52 17.11
N GLU A 48 -6.63 9.44 17.76
CA GLU A 48 -7.90 9.95 17.23
C GLU A 48 -7.69 10.78 15.96
N ILE A 49 -6.69 11.66 15.91
CA ILE A 49 -6.35 12.40 14.68
C ILE A 49 -5.97 11.44 13.54
N LEU A 50 -5.18 10.41 13.85
CA LEU A 50 -4.79 9.39 12.87
C LEU A 50 -6.03 8.65 12.32
N LYS A 51 -6.99 8.34 13.20
CA LYS A 51 -8.26 7.72 12.84
C LYS A 51 -9.11 8.62 11.95
N GLU A 52 -9.26 9.89 12.32
CA GLU A 52 -9.98 10.88 11.51
C GLU A 52 -9.36 10.99 10.11
N LEU A 53 -8.03 11.12 10.02
CA LEU A 53 -7.31 11.16 8.75
C LEU A 53 -7.52 9.90 7.90
N ARG A 54 -7.51 8.72 8.53
CA ARG A 54 -7.80 7.44 7.86
C ARG A 54 -9.19 7.45 7.24
N GLU A 55 -10.21 7.86 7.99
CA GLU A 55 -11.60 7.88 7.51
C GLU A 55 -11.83 8.96 6.45
N GLU A 56 -11.21 10.14 6.58
CA GLU A 56 -11.25 11.18 5.56
C GLU A 56 -10.65 10.70 4.23
N LEU A 57 -9.47 10.08 4.26
CA LEU A 57 -8.83 9.53 3.07
C LEU A 57 -9.66 8.41 2.44
N LYS A 58 -10.20 7.52 3.27
CA LYS A 58 -11.07 6.41 2.83
C LYS A 58 -12.37 6.89 2.20
N SER A 59 -12.86 8.07 2.56
CA SER A 59 -14.06 8.67 1.96
C SER A 59 -13.88 9.13 0.51
N LEU A 60 -12.63 9.29 0.05
CA LEU A 60 -12.33 9.74 -1.31
C LEU A 60 -12.71 8.66 -2.34
N GLU A 61 -13.39 9.07 -3.40
CA GLU A 61 -13.92 8.14 -4.41
C GLU A 61 -12.84 7.23 -5.03
N ARG A 62 -11.62 7.74 -5.22
CA ARG A 62 -10.50 7.01 -5.83
C ARG A 62 -9.74 6.09 -4.87
N VAL A 63 -10.02 6.14 -3.57
CA VAL A 63 -9.34 5.34 -2.55
C VAL A 63 -10.10 4.02 -2.34
N ASP A 64 -9.36 2.90 -2.36
CA ASP A 64 -9.88 1.55 -2.11
C ASP A 64 -9.88 1.25 -0.61
N SER A 65 -8.73 1.43 0.03
CA SER A 65 -8.56 1.24 1.47
C SER A 65 -7.38 2.05 2.01
N VAL A 66 -7.36 2.25 3.31
CA VAL A 66 -6.26 2.92 4.02
C VAL A 66 -5.85 2.02 5.17
N ALA A 67 -4.58 1.63 5.21
CA ALA A 67 -3.99 0.85 6.30
C ALA A 67 -3.07 1.74 7.12
N THR A 68 -3.15 1.65 8.44
CA THR A 68 -2.48 2.54 9.40
C THR A 68 -1.93 1.77 10.60
N LEU A 69 -1.24 2.48 11.49
CA LEU A 69 -0.82 1.98 12.81
C LEU A 69 -1.97 1.34 13.61
N LEU A 70 -3.19 1.86 13.44
CA LEU A 70 -4.38 1.38 14.15
C LEU A 70 -4.77 -0.05 13.75
N ASP A 71 -4.42 -0.45 12.53
CA ASP A 71 -4.79 -1.74 11.92
C ASP A 71 -3.71 -2.82 12.12
N ILE A 72 -2.62 -2.49 12.85
CA ILE A 72 -1.50 -3.42 13.09
C ILE A 72 -1.94 -4.54 14.03
N PRO A 73 -1.70 -5.82 13.68
CA PRO A 73 -1.98 -6.93 14.58
C PRO A 73 -0.97 -6.97 15.73
N LEU A 74 -1.46 -7.11 16.96
CA LEU A 74 -0.68 -7.36 18.16
C LEU A 74 -0.45 -8.86 18.29
N LEU A 75 0.81 -9.26 18.09
CA LEU A 75 1.29 -10.64 18.02
C LEU A 75 1.79 -11.17 19.38
N GLY A 76 2.08 -10.26 20.31
CA GLY A 76 2.60 -10.55 21.65
C GLY A 76 1.55 -10.88 22.71
N ALA A 77 0.29 -11.11 22.32
CA ALA A 77 -0.81 -11.33 23.24
C ALA A 77 -0.51 -12.49 24.23
N PRO A 78 -0.59 -12.26 25.56
CA PRO A 78 -0.26 -13.27 26.56
C PRO A 78 -1.12 -14.53 26.40
N GLY A 79 -0.47 -15.69 26.24
CA GLY A 79 -1.13 -17.00 26.17
C GLY A 79 -1.64 -17.41 24.79
N VAL A 80 -1.36 -16.64 23.74
CA VAL A 80 -1.69 -17.00 22.35
C VAL A 80 -0.40 -17.36 21.59
N GLU A 81 -0.32 -18.59 21.10
CA GLU A 81 0.74 -19.00 20.18
C GLU A 81 0.46 -18.41 18.79
N LEU A 82 1.49 -17.87 18.12
CA LEU A 82 1.39 -17.36 16.73
C LEU A 82 0.71 -18.37 15.78
N SER A 83 0.99 -19.67 15.94
CA SER A 83 0.41 -20.74 15.13
C SER A 83 -1.09 -20.97 15.34
N LYS A 84 -1.65 -20.44 16.43
CA LYS A 84 -3.07 -20.52 16.78
C LYS A 84 -3.79 -19.18 16.59
N MET A 85 -3.09 -18.15 16.12
CA MET A 85 -3.69 -16.87 15.79
C MET A 85 -4.58 -17.02 14.56
N THR A 86 -5.83 -16.63 14.74
CA THR A 86 -6.86 -16.47 13.71
C THR A 86 -7.33 -15.01 13.68
N GLU A 87 -8.08 -14.65 12.63
CA GLU A 87 -8.71 -13.32 12.51
C GLU A 87 -9.54 -12.95 13.75
N GLU A 88 -10.12 -13.92 14.46
CA GLU A 88 -10.94 -13.67 15.66
C GLU A 88 -10.12 -13.43 16.95
N THR A 89 -8.84 -13.82 16.94
CA THR A 89 -7.96 -13.77 18.13
C THR A 89 -6.88 -12.71 18.04
N VAL A 90 -6.53 -12.29 16.82
CA VAL A 90 -5.65 -11.15 16.57
C VAL A 90 -6.38 -9.89 17.02
N LYS A 91 -5.70 -9.08 17.82
CA LYS A 91 -6.17 -7.75 18.22
C LYS A 91 -5.33 -6.67 17.57
N SER A 92 -5.85 -5.47 17.56
CA SER A 92 -5.25 -4.23 17.05
C SER A 92 -5.45 -3.11 18.07
N LEU A 93 -4.90 -1.91 17.81
CA LEU A 93 -4.98 -0.80 18.78
C LEU A 93 -6.41 -0.32 19.03
N GLU A 94 -7.34 -0.56 18.10
CA GLU A 94 -8.75 -0.17 18.24
C GLU A 94 -9.60 -1.21 18.96
N ASP A 95 -9.06 -2.40 19.26
CA ASP A 95 -9.82 -3.46 19.90
C ASP A 95 -10.07 -3.18 21.39
N PRO A 96 -11.28 -3.47 21.89
CA PRO A 96 -11.61 -3.22 23.29
C PRO A 96 -10.74 -4.05 24.23
N GLY A 97 -10.26 -3.39 25.29
CA GLY A 97 -9.44 -4.00 26.34
C GLY A 97 -7.96 -4.18 25.96
N VAL A 98 -7.49 -3.55 24.88
CA VAL A 98 -6.06 -3.44 24.57
C VAL A 98 -5.42 -2.34 25.44
N ASP A 99 -4.32 -2.68 26.10
CA ASP A 99 -3.49 -1.70 26.81
C ASP A 99 -2.53 -1.04 25.81
N ILE A 100 -2.74 0.27 25.57
CA ILE A 100 -1.96 1.04 24.59
C ILE A 100 -0.48 1.13 24.97
N GLN A 101 -0.12 1.13 26.26
CA GLN A 101 1.28 1.19 26.67
C GLN A 101 1.99 -0.15 26.41
N GLU A 102 1.31 -1.26 26.65
CA GLU A 102 1.84 -2.59 26.33
C GLU A 102 1.96 -2.78 24.81
N ALA A 103 0.93 -2.39 24.06
CA ALA A 103 0.93 -2.44 22.60
C ALA A 103 2.03 -1.55 22.00
N LYS A 104 2.21 -0.33 22.51
CA LYS A 104 3.32 0.57 22.10
C LYS A 104 4.67 -0.11 22.26
N LYS A 105 4.91 -0.73 23.41
CA LYS A 105 6.17 -1.43 23.68
C LYS A 105 6.38 -2.56 22.67
N GLU A 106 5.38 -3.39 22.45
CA GLU A 106 5.44 -4.48 21.48
C GLU A 106 5.75 -3.97 20.07
N ILE A 107 5.04 -2.95 19.60
CA ILE A 107 5.19 -2.43 18.24
C ILE A 107 6.59 -1.82 18.04
N LEU A 108 7.11 -1.07 19.02
CA LEU A 108 8.44 -0.46 18.95
C LEU A 108 9.58 -1.49 19.01
N GLU A 109 9.40 -2.58 19.77
CA GLU A 109 10.39 -3.64 19.91
C GLU A 109 10.31 -4.68 18.77
N SER A 110 9.21 -4.68 17.99
CA SER A 110 8.99 -5.64 16.92
C SER A 110 9.86 -5.34 15.69
N PRO A 111 10.70 -6.30 15.24
CA PRO A 111 11.51 -6.14 14.02
C PRO A 111 10.66 -6.14 12.74
N ILE A 112 9.35 -6.42 12.85
CA ILE A 112 8.41 -6.45 11.72
C ILE A 112 7.70 -5.10 11.54
N TYR A 113 7.63 -4.27 12.59
CA TYR A 113 6.93 -2.97 12.53
C TYR A 113 7.89 -1.79 12.55
N ASN A 114 8.98 -1.88 13.31
CA ASN A 114 10.03 -0.88 13.29
C ASN A 114 10.69 -0.80 11.90
N GLU A 115 10.98 0.41 11.45
CA GLU A 115 11.54 0.75 10.12
C GLU A 115 10.65 0.37 8.91
N LEU A 116 9.47 -0.20 9.14
CA LEU A 116 8.51 -0.58 8.08
C LEU A 116 7.22 0.25 8.14
N ILE A 117 6.63 0.39 9.32
CA ILE A 117 5.42 1.19 9.55
C ILE A 117 5.69 2.37 10.48
N LEU A 118 6.75 2.28 11.30
CA LEU A 118 7.23 3.34 12.17
C LEU A 118 8.61 3.83 11.74
N SER A 119 8.88 5.11 11.98
CA SER A 119 10.25 5.64 11.98
C SER A 119 11.07 4.97 13.09
N ASN A 120 12.40 4.96 12.92
CA ASN A 120 13.32 4.36 13.89
C ASN A 120 13.23 4.99 15.30
N ASP A 121 12.80 6.25 15.40
CA ASP A 121 12.54 6.93 16.68
C ASP A 121 11.13 6.67 17.26
N GLY A 122 10.27 5.97 16.51
CA GLY A 122 8.90 5.64 16.91
C GLY A 122 7.93 6.82 16.92
N GLN A 123 8.31 7.98 16.38
CA GLN A 123 7.51 9.21 16.43
C GLN A 123 6.63 9.44 15.19
N THR A 124 6.93 8.74 14.09
CA THR A 124 6.23 8.88 12.81
C THR A 124 5.68 7.54 12.36
N THR A 125 4.46 7.52 11.83
CA THR A 125 3.89 6.32 11.20
C THR A 125 3.48 6.57 9.75
N ALA A 126 3.54 5.52 8.93
CA ALA A 126 3.04 5.55 7.56
C ALA A 126 1.56 5.13 7.50
N LEU A 127 0.76 5.90 6.77
CA LEU A 127 -0.54 5.47 6.27
C LEU A 127 -0.35 4.99 4.84
N VAL A 128 -0.72 3.75 4.56
CA VAL A 128 -0.68 3.18 3.21
C VAL A 128 -2.05 3.32 2.59
N VAL A 129 -2.17 4.19 1.58
CA VAL A 129 -3.41 4.49 0.88
C VAL A 129 -3.44 3.68 -0.42
N TYR A 130 -4.30 2.67 -0.47
CA TYR A 130 -4.52 1.87 -1.68
C TYR A 130 -5.54 2.56 -2.58
N MET A 131 -5.23 2.60 -3.87
CA MET A 131 -6.06 3.20 -4.90
C MET A 131 -6.99 2.17 -5.52
N LYS A 132 -8.18 2.60 -5.93
CA LYS A 132 -9.06 1.76 -6.74
C LYS A 132 -8.41 1.47 -8.08
N HIS A 133 -8.55 0.23 -8.52
CA HIS A 133 -8.14 -0.18 -9.85
C HIS A 133 -8.98 0.55 -10.91
N ASP A 134 -8.32 1.15 -11.90
CA ASP A 134 -8.97 1.72 -13.08
C ASP A 134 -8.86 0.70 -14.24
N PRO A 135 -9.93 -0.09 -14.49
CA PRO A 135 -9.90 -1.11 -15.53
C PRO A 135 -9.82 -0.49 -16.93
N TYR A 136 -10.37 0.71 -17.12
CA TYR A 136 -10.35 1.40 -18.42
C TYR A 136 -8.95 1.88 -18.76
N PHE A 137 -8.27 2.51 -17.80
CA PHE A 137 -6.87 2.89 -17.95
C PHE A 137 -5.98 1.66 -18.21
N SER A 138 -6.21 0.56 -17.49
CA SER A 138 -5.44 -0.68 -17.63
C SER A 138 -5.61 -1.29 -19.02
N GLU A 139 -6.84 -1.34 -19.54
CA GLU A 139 -7.14 -1.81 -20.89
C GLU A 139 -6.45 -0.93 -21.96
N LEU A 140 -6.50 0.39 -21.80
CA LEU A 140 -5.83 1.33 -22.71
C LEU A 140 -4.31 1.16 -22.68
N ALA A 141 -3.71 0.98 -21.50
CA ALA A 141 -2.28 0.77 -21.34
C ALA A 141 -1.83 -0.56 -21.98
N GLU A 142 -2.62 -1.63 -21.83
CA GLU A 142 -2.36 -2.91 -22.48
C GLU A 142 -2.48 -2.80 -24.00
N LYS A 143 -3.56 -2.18 -24.49
CA LYS A 143 -3.78 -1.98 -25.93
C LYS A 143 -2.66 -1.15 -26.56
N ARG A 144 -2.23 -0.06 -25.92
CA ARG A 144 -1.06 0.72 -26.35
C ARG A 144 0.18 -0.16 -26.44
N THR A 145 0.43 -0.99 -25.43
CA THR A 145 1.59 -1.90 -25.40
C THR A 145 1.55 -2.90 -26.55
N GLN A 146 0.38 -3.48 -26.85
CA GLN A 146 0.19 -4.40 -27.96
C GLN A 146 0.42 -3.72 -29.32
N LEU A 147 -0.08 -2.50 -29.52
CA LEU A 147 0.11 -1.73 -30.76
C LEU A 147 1.59 -1.37 -30.96
N LEU A 148 2.29 -0.97 -29.91
CA LEU A 148 3.74 -0.73 -29.97
C LEU A 148 4.52 -1.99 -30.36
N ALA A 149 4.15 -3.16 -29.81
CA ALA A 149 4.77 -4.43 -30.18
C ALA A 149 4.53 -4.79 -31.65
N LYS A 150 3.29 -4.65 -32.15
CA LYS A 150 2.96 -4.86 -33.57
C LYS A 150 3.70 -3.89 -34.49
N LYS A 151 3.88 -2.63 -34.06
CA LYS A 151 4.64 -1.62 -34.80
C LYS A 151 6.07 -2.05 -35.03
N ARG A 152 6.73 -2.57 -33.99
CA ARG A 152 8.12 -3.08 -34.08
C ARG A 152 8.24 -4.31 -34.96
N ALA A 153 7.24 -5.18 -34.90
CA ALA A 153 7.18 -6.38 -35.73
C ALA A 153 6.74 -6.10 -37.18
N GLU A 154 6.48 -4.84 -37.55
CA GLU A 154 5.95 -4.44 -38.86
C GLU A 154 4.64 -5.16 -39.25
N THR A 155 3.82 -5.51 -38.25
CA THR A 155 2.56 -6.28 -38.42
C THR A 155 1.30 -5.47 -38.10
N LEU A 156 1.42 -4.14 -38.02
CA LEU A 156 0.27 -3.24 -37.84
C LEU A 156 -0.65 -3.27 -39.06
N SER A 157 -1.96 -3.43 -38.82
CA SER A 157 -2.97 -3.21 -39.86
C SER A 157 -3.25 -1.71 -40.09
N GLU A 158 -3.83 -1.35 -41.23
CA GLU A 158 -4.18 0.05 -41.56
C GLU A 158 -5.15 0.67 -40.54
N ASN A 159 -6.10 -0.10 -40.00
CA ASN A 159 -7.02 0.35 -38.96
C ASN A 159 -6.30 0.64 -37.63
N GLU A 160 -5.24 -0.10 -37.31
CA GLU A 160 -4.45 0.07 -36.09
C GLU A 160 -3.46 1.23 -36.18
N GLN A 161 -3.08 1.67 -37.38
CA GLN A 161 -2.24 2.86 -37.57
C GLN A 161 -2.97 4.17 -37.24
N SER A 162 -4.30 4.14 -37.21
CA SER A 162 -5.16 5.30 -36.95
C SER A 162 -5.59 5.46 -35.48
N GLN A 163 -5.19 4.52 -34.61
CA GLN A 163 -5.48 4.47 -33.16
C GLN A 163 -4.27 4.87 -32.33
#